data_AF-G7IHF0-F1
#
_entry.id   AF-G7IHF0-F1
#
_cell.length_a   1.000
_cell.length_b   1.000
_cell.length_c   1.000
_cell.angle_alpha   90.00
_cell.angle_beta   90.00
_cell.angle_gamma   90.00
#
_symmetry.space_group_name_H-M   'P 1'
#
loop_
_entity.id
_entity.type
_entity.pdbx_description
1 polymer ?
#
loop_
_entity_poly.entity_id
_entity_poly.type
_entity_poly.pdbx_seq_one_letter_code
_entity_poly.pdbx_strand_id
1 'polypeptide(L)'
;MDNSSVDELGRRKRNNLPDHIIGCILSFLHIKEAICTSVLSKRWISLWKIITRLNFDDMDHFTSNKIRKKCFVDFIDRVLLHLLSSEDIQSFSLALARTYDSSYINNLISVVLSYRIKKLYVDLQKELTVSSYALFKCKSLEELMLNGCAVSLPSLVCFSSLTILKLSRITITCDSSNKSKTLALNFPAIRKYETLDCTWSGVNSVTLRVPLL
;
A
#
# COMPACT_ATOMS: atom_id res chain seq x y z
N MET A 1 -13.44 -21.94 67.21
CA MET A 1 -14.44 -21.76 66.13
C MET A 1 -14.21 -20.35 65.59
N ASP A 2 -13.10 -20.08 64.90
CA ASP A 2 -12.63 -20.69 63.65
C ASP A 2 -13.60 -20.42 62.50
N ASN A 3 -13.31 -19.36 61.74
CA ASN A 3 -13.18 -19.46 60.28
C ASN A 3 -12.42 -18.23 59.77
N SER A 4 -11.10 -18.40 59.67
CA SER A 4 -10.23 -17.62 58.80
C SER A 4 -10.55 -17.86 57.32
N SER A 5 -10.33 -16.83 56.51
CA SER A 5 -10.05 -16.89 55.07
C SER A 5 -11.20 -17.22 54.10
N VAL A 6 -10.98 -16.81 52.84
CA VAL A 6 -11.84 -16.93 51.64
C VAL A 6 -12.81 -15.74 51.51
N ASP A 7 -12.56 -14.63 50.80
CA ASP A 7 -11.76 -14.41 49.59
C ASP A 7 -11.33 -12.93 49.45
N GLU A 8 -10.06 -12.63 49.74
CA GLU A 8 -9.42 -11.35 49.40
C GLU A 8 -8.62 -11.43 48.07
N LEU A 9 -8.91 -12.40 47.20
CA LEU A 9 -8.10 -12.66 46.00
C LEU A 9 -8.93 -12.93 44.73
N GLY A 10 -9.97 -12.12 44.49
CA GLY A 10 -10.91 -12.35 43.37
C GLY A 10 -10.90 -11.32 42.24
N ARG A 11 -10.37 -10.11 42.43
CA ARG A 11 -10.21 -9.16 41.32
C ARG A 11 -8.96 -9.55 40.55
N ARG A 12 -9.10 -10.51 39.62
CA ARG A 12 -8.15 -10.72 38.53
C ARG A 12 -7.74 -9.34 38.02
N LYS A 13 -6.52 -8.89 38.35
CA LYS A 13 -5.89 -7.75 37.69
C LYS A 13 -5.89 -8.14 36.22
N ARG A 14 -6.88 -7.65 35.47
CA ARG A 14 -6.85 -7.70 34.02
C ARG A 14 -5.55 -7.01 33.67
N ASN A 15 -4.54 -7.77 33.27
CA ASN A 15 -3.22 -7.27 32.91
C ASN A 15 -3.43 -6.18 31.85
N ASN A 16 -3.61 -4.95 32.31
CA ASN A 16 -3.94 -3.81 31.47
C ASN A 16 -2.60 -3.34 30.94
N LEU A 17 -2.16 -3.90 29.81
CA LEU A 17 -1.06 -3.33 29.07
C LEU A 17 -1.33 -1.83 28.85
N PRO A 18 -0.36 -0.94 29.08
CA PRO A 18 -0.47 0.46 28.71
C PRO A 18 -0.72 0.64 27.20
N ASP A 19 -1.37 1.74 26.81
CA ASP A 19 -1.70 2.00 25.40
C ASP A 19 -0.47 2.03 24.49
N HIS A 20 0.66 2.55 24.99
CA HIS A 20 1.92 2.56 24.23
C HIS A 20 2.43 1.15 23.94
N ILE A 21 2.31 0.20 24.87
CA ILE A 21 2.73 -1.20 24.63
C ILE A 21 1.78 -1.86 23.63
N ILE A 22 0.47 -1.62 23.73
CA ILE A 22 -0.51 -2.12 22.74
C ILE A 22 -0.18 -1.55 21.35
N GLY A 23 0.11 -0.26 21.26
CA GLY A 23 0.58 0.39 20.03
C GLY A 23 1.85 -0.24 19.48
N CYS A 24 2.85 -0.52 20.33
CA CYS A 24 4.05 -1.24 19.93
C CYS A 24 3.71 -2.63 19.36
N ILE A 25 2.88 -3.43 20.03
CA ILE A 25 2.46 -4.75 19.53
C ILE A 25 1.79 -4.61 18.16
N LEU A 26 0.81 -3.70 18.04
CA LEU A 26 0.07 -3.45 16.80
C LEU A 26 0.99 -2.99 15.65
N SER A 27 2.07 -2.26 15.94
CA SER A 27 3.03 -1.81 14.92
C SER A 27 3.83 -2.94 14.26
N PHE A 28 3.90 -4.12 14.91
CA PHE A 28 4.52 -5.33 14.37
C PHE A 28 3.54 -6.21 13.59
N LEU A 29 2.23 -5.93 13.66
CA LEU A 29 1.19 -6.74 13.02
C LEU A 29 0.83 -6.22 11.63
N HIS A 30 0.43 -7.13 10.75
CA HIS A 30 -0.29 -6.75 9.54
C HIS A 30 -1.70 -6.26 9.87
N ILE A 31 -2.27 -5.44 8.99
CA ILE A 31 -3.56 -4.79 9.23
C ILE A 31 -4.70 -5.76 9.55
N LYS A 32 -4.73 -6.94 8.90
CA LYS A 32 -5.71 -8.00 9.20
C LYS A 32 -5.56 -8.51 10.64
N GLU A 33 -4.34 -8.83 11.05
CA GLU A 33 -4.02 -9.38 12.37
C GLU A 33 -4.35 -8.37 13.47
N ALA A 34 -3.94 -7.13 13.25
CA ALA A 34 -4.24 -6.04 14.16
C ALA A 34 -5.74 -5.82 14.34
N ILE A 35 -6.53 -5.86 13.27
CA ILE A 35 -7.98 -5.78 13.37
C ILE A 35 -8.52 -7.00 14.13
N CYS A 36 -7.99 -8.21 13.91
CA CYS A 36 -8.38 -9.39 14.69
C CYS A 36 -8.12 -9.23 16.20
N THR A 37 -7.05 -8.53 16.62
CA THR A 37 -6.80 -8.25 18.04
C THR A 37 -7.85 -7.35 18.69
N SER A 38 -8.69 -6.69 17.89
CA SER A 38 -9.77 -5.82 18.39
C SER A 38 -10.79 -6.57 19.27
N VAL A 39 -10.87 -7.90 19.17
CA VAL A 39 -11.73 -8.74 20.03
C VAL A 39 -11.26 -8.79 21.49
N LEU A 40 -10.00 -8.43 21.76
CA LEU A 40 -9.42 -8.52 23.11
C LEU A 40 -10.01 -7.51 24.09
N SER A 41 -10.32 -6.29 23.63
CA SER A 41 -11.14 -5.31 24.36
C SER A 41 -11.38 -4.05 23.53
N LYS A 42 -12.30 -3.19 24.01
CA LYS A 42 -12.57 -1.86 23.43
C LYS A 42 -11.32 -0.99 23.23
N ARG A 43 -10.27 -1.16 24.05
CA ARG A 43 -8.99 -0.43 23.88
C ARG A 43 -8.25 -0.85 22.61
N TRP A 44 -8.26 -2.13 22.27
CA TRP A 44 -7.63 -2.61 21.03
C TRP A 44 -8.41 -2.15 19.80
N ILE A 45 -9.75 -2.08 19.90
CA ILE A 45 -10.62 -1.49 18.85
C ILE A 45 -10.23 -0.03 18.54
N SER A 46 -9.85 0.77 19.54
CA SER A 46 -9.43 2.16 19.30
C SER A 46 -8.00 2.26 18.78
N LEU A 47 -7.09 1.39 19.24
CA LEU A 47 -5.65 1.53 19.03
C LEU A 47 -5.16 0.94 17.71
N TRP A 48 -5.87 0.00 17.06
CA TRP A 48 -5.43 -0.54 15.76
C TRP A 48 -5.30 0.55 14.68
N LYS A 49 -5.96 1.70 14.86
CA LYS A 49 -5.87 2.86 13.97
C LYS A 49 -4.49 3.54 13.96
N ILE A 50 -3.62 3.23 14.91
CA ILE A 50 -2.22 3.70 14.96
C ILE A 50 -1.37 3.06 13.83
N ILE A 51 -1.88 2.01 13.19
CA ILE A 51 -1.13 1.29 12.17
C ILE A 51 -0.91 2.16 10.94
N THR A 52 0.36 2.28 10.57
CA THR A 52 0.85 3.08 9.44
C THR A 52 1.18 2.24 8.22
N ARG A 53 1.16 0.90 8.37
CA ARG A 53 1.57 -0.06 7.34
C ARG A 53 0.39 -0.91 6.92
N LEU A 54 -0.15 -0.61 5.75
CA LEU A 54 -1.31 -1.30 5.20
C LEU A 54 -0.84 -2.36 4.22
N ASN A 55 -1.16 -3.62 4.52
CA ASN A 55 -0.83 -4.76 3.65
C ASN A 55 -2.10 -5.55 3.34
N PHE A 56 -2.47 -5.55 2.06
CA PHE A 56 -3.63 -6.25 1.55
C PHE A 56 -3.18 -7.32 0.57
N ASP A 57 -3.48 -8.56 0.91
CA ASP A 57 -3.24 -9.73 0.08
C ASP A 57 -4.53 -10.53 -0.07
N ASP A 58 -4.88 -10.85 -1.30
CA ASP A 58 -6.07 -11.63 -1.64
C ASP A 58 -5.80 -13.14 -1.76
N MET A 59 -4.53 -13.57 -1.64
CA MET A 59 -4.09 -14.97 -1.67
C MET A 59 -4.67 -15.80 -0.53
N ASP A 60 -4.83 -15.25 0.67
CA ASP A 60 -5.46 -15.95 1.81
C ASP A 60 -6.89 -16.46 1.50
N HIS A 61 -7.49 -15.97 0.42
CA HIS A 61 -8.87 -16.24 0.01
C HIS A 61 -8.95 -17.14 -1.23
N PHE A 62 -8.19 -18.24 -1.26
CA PHE A 62 -8.04 -19.23 -2.37
C PHE A 62 -9.33 -19.86 -2.95
N THR A 63 -10.55 -19.49 -2.51
CA THR A 63 -11.77 -19.96 -3.16
C THR A 63 -12.39 -18.87 -4.05
N SER A 64 -12.63 -19.26 -5.31
CA SER A 64 -13.11 -18.42 -6.42
C SER A 64 -14.60 -18.10 -6.32
N ASN A 65 -15.06 -17.46 -5.23
CA ASN A 65 -16.43 -16.96 -5.15
C ASN A 65 -16.47 -15.42 -5.20
N LYS A 66 -17.37 -14.86 -6.02
CA LYS A 66 -17.66 -13.42 -6.12
C LYS A 66 -17.88 -12.77 -4.75
N ILE A 67 -18.51 -13.50 -3.82
CA ILE A 67 -18.74 -13.04 -2.44
C ILE A 67 -17.42 -12.68 -1.75
N ARG A 68 -16.38 -13.52 -1.87
CA ARG A 68 -15.08 -13.27 -1.22
C ARG A 68 -14.35 -12.07 -1.83
N LYS A 69 -14.47 -11.85 -3.14
CA LYS A 69 -13.94 -10.62 -3.78
C LYS A 69 -14.62 -9.38 -3.22
N LYS A 70 -15.94 -9.40 -3.10
CA LYS A 70 -16.71 -8.31 -2.50
C LYS A 70 -16.31 -8.07 -1.04
N CYS A 71 -16.22 -9.11 -0.22
CA CYS A 71 -15.78 -8.97 1.17
C CYS A 71 -14.37 -8.38 1.30
N PHE A 72 -13.46 -8.71 0.37
CA PHE A 72 -12.12 -8.14 0.35
C PHE A 72 -12.11 -6.65 -0.01
N VAL A 73 -12.90 -6.26 -1.02
CA VAL A 73 -13.11 -4.84 -1.38
C VAL A 73 -13.74 -4.08 -0.22
N ASP A 74 -14.84 -4.59 0.33
CA ASP A 74 -15.53 -4.00 1.49
C ASP A 74 -14.58 -3.88 2.70
N PHE A 75 -13.64 -4.82 2.87
CA PHE A 75 -12.62 -4.77 3.90
C PHE A 75 -11.61 -3.63 3.66
N ILE A 76 -11.04 -3.53 2.45
CA ILE A 76 -10.12 -2.43 2.09
C ILE A 76 -10.82 -1.09 2.31
N ASP A 77 -12.03 -0.93 1.79
CA ASP A 77 -12.77 0.32 1.85
C ASP A 77 -13.05 0.73 3.31
N ARG A 78 -13.45 -0.21 4.18
CA ARG A 78 -13.65 0.05 5.61
C ARG A 78 -12.36 0.44 6.32
N VAL A 79 -11.25 -0.25 6.03
CA VAL A 79 -9.95 0.07 6.62
C VAL A 79 -9.53 1.46 6.21
N LEU A 80 -9.61 1.78 4.92
CA LEU A 80 -9.31 3.10 4.41
C LEU A 80 -10.18 4.14 5.10
N LEU A 81 -11.51 4.01 5.10
CA LEU A 81 -12.43 4.94 5.75
C LEU A 81 -12.08 5.24 7.22
N HIS A 82 -11.58 4.27 7.97
CA HIS A 82 -11.17 4.45 9.37
C HIS A 82 -9.79 5.10 9.53
N LEU A 83 -8.92 5.00 8.52
CA LEU A 83 -7.56 5.51 8.53
C LEU A 83 -7.39 6.81 7.75
N LEU A 84 -8.36 7.23 6.92
CA LEU A 84 -8.27 8.49 6.15
C LEU A 84 -8.13 9.74 7.04
N SER A 85 -8.43 9.63 8.34
CA SER A 85 -8.21 10.70 9.32
C SER A 85 -6.79 10.73 9.90
N SER A 86 -5.96 9.74 9.59
CA SER A 86 -4.59 9.63 10.08
C SER A 86 -3.62 10.10 9.01
N GLU A 87 -2.81 11.11 9.32
CA GLU A 87 -1.72 11.58 8.44
C GLU A 87 -0.52 10.60 8.43
N ASP A 88 -0.60 9.52 9.22
CA ASP A 88 0.55 8.68 9.53
C ASP A 88 0.72 7.46 8.59
N ILE A 89 -0.10 7.29 7.55
CA ILE A 89 0.08 6.14 6.64
C ILE A 89 1.44 6.26 5.93
N GLN A 90 2.35 5.34 6.24
CA GLN A 90 3.71 5.33 5.71
C GLN A 90 3.87 4.40 4.52
N SER A 91 3.20 3.25 4.54
CA SER A 91 3.33 2.24 3.50
C SER A 91 2.00 1.59 3.13
N PHE A 92 1.80 1.38 1.84
CA PHE A 92 0.68 0.63 1.29
C PHE A 92 1.20 -0.49 0.38
N SER A 93 0.69 -1.70 0.60
CA SER A 93 1.02 -2.91 -0.13
C SER A 93 -0.27 -3.59 -0.59
N LEU A 94 -0.36 -3.90 -1.87
CA LEU A 94 -1.49 -4.59 -2.49
C LEU A 94 -1.00 -5.72 -3.38
N ALA A 95 -1.28 -6.96 -3.00
CA ALA A 95 -1.01 -8.16 -3.77
C ALA A 95 -2.33 -8.79 -4.22
N LEU A 96 -2.53 -8.91 -5.53
CA LEU A 96 -3.75 -9.43 -6.14
C LEU A 96 -3.44 -10.57 -7.10
N ALA A 97 -3.82 -11.78 -6.70
CA ALA A 97 -3.82 -12.95 -7.53
C ALA A 97 -5.08 -13.10 -8.38
N ARG A 98 -6.19 -12.50 -7.94
CA ARG A 98 -7.45 -12.52 -8.70
C ARG A 98 -7.62 -11.23 -9.50
N THR A 99 -8.51 -11.30 -10.48
CA THR A 99 -8.92 -10.12 -11.25
C THR A 99 -9.93 -9.28 -10.49
N TYR A 100 -9.67 -7.97 -10.45
CA TYR A 100 -10.58 -6.96 -9.93
C TYR A 100 -10.92 -5.95 -11.02
N ASP A 101 -11.96 -5.17 -10.77
CA ASP A 101 -12.32 -4.07 -11.67
C ASP A 101 -11.18 -3.05 -11.75
N SER A 102 -10.79 -2.67 -12.97
CA SER A 102 -9.62 -1.81 -13.18
C SER A 102 -9.86 -0.38 -12.72
N SER A 103 -11.10 0.11 -12.78
CA SER A 103 -11.45 1.44 -12.29
C SER A 103 -11.38 1.51 -10.77
N TYR A 104 -11.82 0.44 -10.08
CA TYR A 104 -11.69 0.32 -8.62
C TYR A 104 -10.23 0.36 -8.18
N ILE A 105 -9.35 -0.47 -8.77
CA ILE A 105 -7.93 -0.51 -8.40
C ILE A 105 -7.23 0.81 -8.69
N ASN A 106 -7.53 1.45 -9.83
CA ASN A 106 -7.00 2.77 -10.14
C ASN A 106 -7.44 3.82 -9.14
N ASN A 107 -8.72 3.82 -8.77
CA ASN A 107 -9.25 4.74 -7.77
C ASN A 107 -8.60 4.50 -6.40
N LEU A 108 -8.48 3.24 -5.99
CA LEU A 108 -7.80 2.83 -4.76
C LEU A 108 -6.36 3.35 -4.71
N ILE A 109 -5.57 3.10 -5.75
CA ILE A 109 -4.18 3.58 -5.86
C ILE A 109 -4.14 5.12 -5.84
N SER A 110 -5.07 5.78 -6.52
CA SER A 110 -5.15 7.25 -6.57
C SER A 110 -5.48 7.86 -5.20
N VAL A 111 -6.41 7.26 -4.46
CA VAL A 111 -6.76 7.64 -3.09
C VAL A 111 -5.54 7.46 -2.20
N VAL A 112 -4.88 6.32 -2.23
CA VAL A 112 -3.68 6.03 -1.44
C VAL A 112 -2.54 7.04 -1.73
N LEU A 113 -2.30 7.36 -3.00
CA LEU A 113 -1.28 8.32 -3.41
C LEU A 113 -1.64 9.78 -3.12
N SER A 114 -2.91 10.07 -2.83
CA SER A 114 -3.32 11.40 -2.35
C SER A 114 -2.83 11.66 -0.91
N TYR A 115 -2.50 10.60 -0.17
CA TYR A 115 -1.85 10.69 1.13
C TYR A 115 -0.33 10.86 0.99
N ARG A 116 0.32 11.28 2.07
CA ARG A 116 1.78 11.44 2.15
C ARG A 116 2.51 10.11 2.40
N ILE A 117 2.11 9.05 1.69
CA ILE A 117 2.76 7.75 1.81
C ILE A 117 4.21 7.82 1.31
N LYS A 118 5.06 6.99 1.90
CA LYS A 118 6.47 6.85 1.53
C LYS A 118 6.72 5.63 0.67
N LYS A 119 5.93 4.56 0.84
CA LYS A 119 6.15 3.29 0.16
C LYS A 119 4.87 2.78 -0.49
N LEU A 120 4.95 2.47 -1.77
CA LEU A 120 3.89 1.83 -2.54
C LEU A 120 4.41 0.53 -3.15
N TYR A 121 3.74 -0.57 -2.81
CA TYR A 121 3.92 -1.89 -3.43
C TYR A 121 2.60 -2.33 -4.06
N VAL A 122 2.64 -2.65 -5.35
CA VAL A 122 1.49 -3.19 -6.08
C VAL A 122 1.95 -4.39 -6.90
N ASP A 123 1.33 -5.54 -6.66
CA ASP A 123 1.61 -6.79 -7.36
C ASP A 123 0.34 -7.40 -7.91
N LEU A 124 0.25 -7.41 -9.25
CA LEU A 124 -0.91 -7.89 -9.98
C LEU A 124 -0.51 -9.10 -10.83
N GLN A 125 -1.31 -10.16 -10.77
CA GLN A 125 -1.14 -11.32 -11.65
C GLN A 125 -1.60 -11.05 -13.09
N LYS A 126 -2.48 -10.07 -13.30
CA LYS A 126 -2.94 -9.66 -14.63
C LYS A 126 -2.67 -8.19 -14.86
N GLU A 127 -2.22 -7.90 -16.08
CA GLU A 127 -1.92 -6.55 -16.52
C GLU A 127 -3.15 -5.62 -16.39
N LEU A 128 -2.95 -4.53 -15.66
CA LEU A 128 -3.94 -3.48 -15.46
C LEU A 128 -3.27 -2.13 -15.67
N THR A 129 -3.93 -1.24 -16.40
CA THR A 129 -3.41 0.11 -16.65
C THR A 129 -3.57 0.97 -15.40
N VAL A 130 -2.46 1.35 -14.77
CA VAL A 130 -2.41 2.23 -13.61
C VAL A 130 -2.31 3.69 -14.06
N SER A 131 -3.14 4.54 -13.48
CA SER A 131 -3.10 5.99 -13.69
C SER A 131 -1.78 6.56 -13.17
N SER A 132 -0.98 7.08 -14.10
CA SER A 132 0.33 7.59 -13.77
C SER A 132 0.29 8.95 -13.08
N TYR A 133 -0.74 9.76 -13.35
CA TYR A 133 -0.92 11.09 -12.77
C TYR A 133 -0.86 11.07 -11.24
N ALA A 134 -1.48 10.06 -10.61
CA ALA A 134 -1.46 9.89 -9.17
C ALA A 134 -0.04 9.63 -8.64
N LEU A 135 0.77 8.83 -9.35
CA LEU A 135 2.14 8.48 -8.95
C LEU A 135 3.04 9.72 -8.87
N PHE A 136 2.89 10.66 -9.81
CA PHE A 136 3.75 11.85 -9.86
C PHE A 136 3.32 12.97 -8.89
N LYS A 137 2.04 12.97 -8.52
CA LYS A 137 1.48 13.94 -7.58
C LYS A 137 1.98 13.68 -6.16
N CYS A 138 2.22 12.42 -5.80
CA CYS A 138 2.74 12.03 -4.50
C CYS A 138 4.23 12.40 -4.36
N LYS A 139 4.53 13.54 -3.72
CA LYS A 139 5.92 14.02 -3.53
C LYS A 139 6.64 13.37 -2.35
N SER A 140 5.94 12.64 -1.49
CA SER A 140 6.51 11.91 -0.36
C SER A 140 6.98 10.50 -0.71
N LEU A 141 6.69 10.02 -1.93
CA LEU A 141 6.97 8.64 -2.32
C LEU A 141 8.48 8.41 -2.47
N GLU A 142 9.01 7.56 -1.59
CA GLU A 142 10.42 7.19 -1.47
C GLU A 142 10.70 5.82 -2.10
N GLU A 143 9.73 4.90 -2.07
CA GLU A 143 9.86 3.55 -2.63
C GLU A 143 8.62 3.19 -3.46
N LEU A 144 8.86 2.79 -4.72
CA LEU A 144 7.83 2.34 -5.65
C LEU A 144 8.19 0.96 -6.20
N MET A 145 7.30 -0.01 -5.99
CA MET A 145 7.41 -1.34 -6.53
C MET A 145 6.12 -1.70 -7.27
N LEU A 146 6.22 -1.91 -8.58
CA LEU A 146 5.09 -2.30 -9.42
C LEU A 146 5.39 -3.62 -10.11
N ASN A 147 4.45 -4.54 -10.07
CA ASN A 147 4.53 -5.83 -10.75
C ASN A 147 3.24 -6.14 -11.52
N GLY A 148 3.36 -6.43 -12.81
CA GLY A 148 2.23 -6.83 -13.66
C GLY A 148 1.23 -5.71 -13.95
N CYS A 149 1.70 -4.51 -14.27
CA CYS A 149 0.86 -3.35 -14.60
C CYS A 149 1.25 -2.72 -15.94
N ALA A 150 0.32 -2.02 -16.58
CA ALA A 150 0.63 -1.03 -17.60
C ALA A 150 0.65 0.36 -16.98
N VAL A 151 1.54 1.26 -17.41
CA VAL A 151 1.58 2.64 -16.92
C VAL A 151 1.70 3.59 -18.11
N SER A 152 0.74 4.51 -18.22
CA SER A 152 0.75 5.53 -19.28
C SER A 152 1.40 6.81 -18.81
N LEU A 153 2.59 7.16 -19.28
CA LEU A 153 3.36 8.31 -18.81
C LEU A 153 3.23 9.53 -19.75
N PRO A 154 3.17 10.76 -19.21
CA PRO A 154 3.39 11.96 -20.01
C PRO A 154 4.85 12.04 -20.46
N SER A 155 5.16 12.90 -21.43
CA SER A 155 6.50 13.00 -22.03
C SER A 155 7.62 13.39 -21.04
N LEU A 156 7.29 14.08 -19.95
CA LEU A 156 8.23 14.45 -18.90
C LEU A 156 7.66 14.09 -17.52
N VAL A 157 8.43 13.33 -16.76
CA VAL A 157 8.07 12.89 -15.41
C VAL A 157 9.21 13.17 -14.45
N CYS A 158 8.89 13.66 -13.25
CA CYS A 158 9.86 13.89 -12.18
C CYS A 158 9.41 13.28 -10.86
N PHE A 159 10.23 12.36 -10.33
CA PHE A 159 10.06 11.72 -9.03
C PHE A 159 11.09 12.27 -8.04
N SER A 160 10.74 13.35 -7.36
CA SER A 160 11.68 14.14 -6.54
C SER A 160 12.28 13.38 -5.36
N SER A 161 11.50 12.50 -4.74
CA SER A 161 11.86 11.86 -3.48
C SER A 161 12.12 10.35 -3.63
N LEU A 162 11.95 9.82 -4.84
CA LEU A 162 12.00 8.38 -5.08
C LEU A 162 13.45 7.89 -5.02
N THR A 163 13.71 7.00 -4.08
CA THR A 163 15.03 6.41 -3.81
C THR A 163 15.13 4.97 -4.33
N ILE A 164 14.02 4.24 -4.32
CA ILE A 164 13.94 2.85 -4.81
C ILE A 164 12.81 2.74 -5.83
N LEU A 165 13.15 2.27 -7.02
CA LEU A 165 12.21 1.95 -8.08
C LEU A 165 12.44 0.51 -8.52
N LYS A 166 11.42 -0.33 -8.36
CA LYS A 166 11.40 -1.70 -8.89
C LYS A 166 10.21 -1.90 -9.80
N LEU A 167 10.46 -2.32 -11.02
CA LEU A 167 9.43 -2.58 -12.02
C LEU A 167 9.60 -4.01 -12.53
N SER A 168 8.53 -4.80 -12.50
CA SER A 168 8.52 -6.16 -13.01
C SER A 168 7.30 -6.38 -13.88
N ARG A 169 7.47 -6.95 -15.08
CA ARG A 169 6.37 -7.22 -16.03
C ARG A 169 5.52 -5.95 -16.28
N ILE A 170 6.19 -4.83 -16.56
CA ILE A 170 5.53 -3.53 -16.77
C ILE A 170 5.53 -3.15 -18.24
N THR A 171 4.37 -2.74 -18.76
CA THR A 171 4.25 -2.10 -20.06
C THR A 171 4.14 -0.59 -19.87
N ILE A 172 5.16 0.16 -20.29
CA ILE A 172 5.12 1.62 -20.25
C ILE A 172 4.64 2.14 -21.60
N THR A 173 3.56 2.90 -21.60
CA THR A 173 3.04 3.62 -22.77
C THR A 173 3.29 5.12 -22.59
N CYS A 174 3.37 5.88 -23.69
CA CYS A 174 3.48 7.32 -23.63
C CYS A 174 2.24 7.98 -24.24
N ASP A 175 1.61 8.87 -23.47
CA ASP A 175 0.42 9.62 -23.89
C ASP A 175 0.76 10.86 -24.74
N SER A 176 1.95 10.91 -25.34
CA SER A 176 2.36 12.13 -26.04
C SER A 176 1.61 12.27 -27.36
N SER A 177 0.82 13.34 -27.49
CA SER A 177 0.36 13.89 -28.78
C SER A 177 1.52 14.41 -29.65
N ASN A 178 2.75 14.42 -29.10
CA ASN A 178 3.92 15.03 -29.70
C ASN A 178 4.57 14.09 -30.73
N LYS A 179 4.88 14.61 -31.92
CA LYS A 179 5.41 13.82 -33.06
C LYS A 179 6.71 13.08 -32.76
N SER A 180 7.49 13.54 -31.78
CA SER A 180 8.80 12.98 -31.43
C SER A 180 8.72 11.70 -30.58
N LYS A 181 7.61 11.41 -29.88
CA LYS A 181 7.43 10.22 -29.01
C LYS A 181 8.63 9.96 -28.08
N THR A 182 9.15 11.02 -27.46
CA THR A 182 10.30 10.94 -26.55
C THR A 182 9.83 11.06 -25.11
N LEU A 183 10.29 10.13 -24.25
CA LEU A 183 9.95 10.07 -22.83
C LEU A 183 11.19 10.40 -21.99
N ALA A 184 11.08 11.38 -21.10
CA ALA A 184 12.13 11.75 -20.17
C ALA A 184 11.68 11.50 -18.73
N LEU A 185 12.39 10.62 -18.02
CA LEU A 185 12.15 10.30 -16.61
C LEU A 185 13.27 10.87 -15.77
N ASN A 186 12.94 11.72 -14.80
CA ASN A 186 13.89 12.35 -13.89
C ASN A 186 13.75 11.79 -12.47
N PHE A 187 14.85 11.27 -11.95
CA PHE A 187 14.94 10.63 -10.64
C PHE A 187 16.11 11.21 -9.83
N PRO A 188 16.01 12.45 -9.32
CA PRO A 188 17.13 13.14 -8.67
C PRO A 188 17.64 12.46 -7.39
N ALA A 189 16.83 11.63 -6.73
CA ALA A 189 17.18 10.98 -5.46
C ALA A 189 17.36 9.45 -5.57
N ILE A 190 17.32 8.87 -6.78
CA ILE A 190 17.32 7.41 -6.94
C ILE A 190 18.65 6.81 -6.50
N ARG A 191 18.56 5.72 -5.74
CA ARG A 191 19.68 4.91 -5.25
C ARG A 191 19.65 3.50 -5.81
N LYS A 192 18.45 3.00 -6.10
CA LYS A 192 18.23 1.65 -6.58
C LYS A 192 17.15 1.64 -7.67
N TYR A 193 17.53 1.12 -8.84
CA TYR A 193 16.65 0.93 -9.99
C TYR A 193 16.78 -0.51 -10.47
N GLU A 194 15.67 -1.25 -10.45
CA GLU A 194 15.59 -2.63 -10.93
C GLU A 194 14.43 -2.77 -11.90
N THR A 195 14.68 -3.37 -13.07
CA THR A 195 13.64 -3.72 -14.04
C THR A 195 13.76 -5.18 -14.44
N LEU A 196 12.62 -5.84 -14.59
CA LEU A 196 12.51 -7.21 -15.09
C LEU A 196 11.31 -7.29 -16.04
N ASP A 197 11.50 -7.88 -17.22
CA ASP A 197 10.42 -8.08 -18.21
C ASP A 197 9.58 -6.82 -18.52
N CYS A 198 10.23 -5.65 -18.55
CA CYS A 198 9.56 -4.37 -18.83
C CYS A 198 9.66 -4.02 -20.31
N THR A 199 8.57 -3.51 -20.88
CA THR A 199 8.49 -3.10 -22.29
C THR A 199 8.07 -1.64 -22.42
N TRP A 200 8.54 -1.00 -23.50
CA TRP A 200 8.17 0.37 -23.85
C TRP A 200 7.38 0.31 -25.15
N SER A 201 6.19 0.90 -25.17
CA SER A 201 5.31 0.88 -26.33
C SER A 201 4.94 2.31 -26.74
N GLY A 202 4.98 2.57 -28.05
CA GLY A 202 4.67 3.89 -28.59
C GLY A 202 5.70 4.99 -28.27
N VAL A 203 6.92 4.60 -27.88
CA VAL A 203 8.03 5.52 -27.57
C VAL A 203 9.20 5.24 -28.50
N ASN A 204 9.78 6.29 -29.08
CA ASN A 204 10.94 6.20 -29.96
C ASN A 204 12.26 6.28 -29.19
N SER A 205 12.27 7.01 -28.08
CA SER A 205 13.46 7.19 -27.23
C SER A 205 13.06 7.42 -25.77
N VAL A 206 13.83 6.82 -24.86
CA VAL A 206 13.66 6.96 -23.40
C VAL A 206 14.96 7.55 -22.83
N THR A 207 14.83 8.65 -22.11
CA THR A 207 15.94 9.29 -21.40
C THR A 207 15.71 9.17 -19.89
N LEU A 208 16.67 8.56 -19.19
CA LEU A 208 16.69 8.49 -17.73
C LEU A 208 17.69 9.52 -17.20
N ARG A 209 17.22 10.45 -16.37
CA ARG A 209 18.08 11.39 -15.65
C ARG A 209 18.18 10.94 -14.19
N VAL A 210 19.39 10.64 -13.76
CA VAL A 210 19.73 10.11 -12.44
C VAL A 210 20.84 10.98 -11.83
N PRO A 211 20.99 11.04 -10.49
CA PRO A 211 22.09 11.76 -9.85
C PRO A 211 23.43 11.20 -10.32
N LEU A 212 24.40 12.10 -10.51
CA LEU A 212 25.79 11.73 -10.73
C LEU A 212 26.37 11.19 -9.42
N LEU A 213 27.02 10.04 -9.47
CA LEU A 213 27.68 9.38 -8.34
C LEU A 213 28.91 10.15 -7.89
#